data_AF-A0A955ETT2-F1
#
_entry.id   AF-A0A955ETT2-F1
#
_cell.length_a   1.000
_cell.length_b   1.000
_cell.length_c   1.000
_cell.angle_alpha   90.00
_cell.angle_beta   90.00
_cell.angle_gamma   90.00
#
_symmetry.space_group_name_H-M   'P 1'
#
loop_
_entity.id
_entity.type
_entity.pdbx_description
1 polymer ?
#
loop_
_entity_poly.entity_id
_entity_poly.type
_entity_poly.pdbx_seq_one_letter_code
_entity_poly.pdbx_strand_id
1 'polypeptide(L)'
;RAYALQDQGLDTVEANERLGFQADHRHYGVGAQILFDLGVRRMRLLTNNPVKFRSLQGYGLDIVERVPLVMPATAANANYLRTKAEKLGHML
;
A
#
# COMPACT_ATOMS: atom_id res chain seq x y z
N ARG A 1 -10.24 -1.67 -15.51
CA ARG A 1 -11.58 -1.20 -15.04
C ARG A 1 -11.45 0.03 -14.14
N ALA A 2 -10.79 -0.04 -12.97
CA ALA A 2 -10.56 1.13 -12.12
C ALA A 2 -9.81 2.27 -12.84
N TYR A 3 -8.74 1.96 -13.59
CA TYR A 3 -8.03 2.99 -14.38
C TYR A 3 -8.92 3.71 -15.39
N ALA A 4 -9.83 3.00 -16.08
CA ALA A 4 -10.75 3.63 -17.02
C ALA A 4 -11.73 4.60 -16.35
N LEU A 5 -12.07 4.38 -15.08
CA LEU A 5 -12.86 5.33 -14.29
C LEU A 5 -12.00 6.50 -13.80
N GLN A 6 -10.72 6.26 -13.52
CA GLN A 6 -9.78 7.32 -13.17
C GLN A 6 -9.49 8.25 -14.35
N ASP A 7 -9.41 7.71 -15.58
CA ASP A 7 -9.31 8.48 -16.81
C ASP A 7 -10.55 9.37 -17.04
N GLN A 8 -11.68 9.03 -16.43
CA GLN A 8 -12.92 9.81 -16.43
C GLN A 8 -13.00 10.82 -15.27
N GLY A 9 -11.93 10.94 -14.47
CA GLY A 9 -11.79 11.95 -13.41
C GLY A 9 -12.04 11.45 -11.98
N LEU A 10 -12.41 10.18 -11.78
CA LEU A 10 -12.53 9.61 -10.43
C LEU A 10 -11.13 9.42 -9.82
N ASP A 11 -11.03 9.54 -8.50
CA ASP A 11 -9.80 9.12 -7.84
C ASP A 11 -9.73 7.61 -7.59
N THR A 12 -8.64 7.15 -6.97
CA THR A 12 -8.43 5.72 -6.72
C THR A 12 -9.40 5.12 -5.71
N VAL A 13 -9.88 5.89 -4.74
CA VAL A 13 -10.88 5.44 -3.76
C VAL A 13 -12.24 5.38 -4.42
N GLU A 14 -12.65 6.47 -5.07
CA GLU A 14 -13.94 6.60 -5.74
C GLU A 14 -14.13 5.56 -6.84
N ALA A 15 -13.08 5.31 -7.64
CA ALA A 15 -13.10 4.28 -8.67
C ALA A 15 -13.29 2.86 -8.10
N ASN A 16 -12.76 2.57 -6.90
CA ASN A 16 -12.95 1.28 -6.25
C ASN A 16 -14.36 1.17 -5.67
N GLU A 17 -14.84 2.20 -4.97
CA GLU A 17 -16.21 2.23 -4.41
C GLU A 17 -17.27 2.11 -5.50
N ARG A 18 -17.08 2.79 -6.64
CA ARG A 18 -17.96 2.71 -7.81
C ARG A 18 -18.05 1.30 -8.40
N LEU A 19 -16.98 0.51 -8.25
CA LEU A 19 -16.92 -0.89 -8.66
C LEU A 19 -17.40 -1.87 -7.58
N GLY A 20 -17.84 -1.37 -6.42
CA GLY A 20 -18.30 -2.19 -5.29
C GLY A 20 -17.17 -2.73 -4.42
N PHE A 21 -15.97 -2.15 -4.52
CA PHE A 21 -14.80 -2.55 -3.73
C PHE A 21 -14.50 -1.52 -2.63
N GLN A 22 -14.06 -2.00 -1.46
CA GLN A 22 -13.37 -1.19 -0.46
C GLN A 22 -12.11 -0.55 -1.02
N ALA A 23 -11.74 0.60 -0.44
CA ALA A 23 -10.57 1.37 -0.81
C ALA A 23 -9.25 0.58 -0.65
N ASP A 24 -9.21 -0.37 0.29
CA ASP A 24 -8.11 -1.30 0.50
C ASP A 24 -8.60 -2.67 0.99
N HIS A 25 -8.50 -3.69 0.15
CA HIS A 25 -8.87 -5.08 0.47
C HIS A 25 -7.68 -5.99 0.80
N ARG A 26 -6.48 -5.42 0.99
CA ARG A 26 -5.26 -6.23 1.05
C ARG A 26 -5.13 -6.96 2.39
N HIS A 27 -4.94 -8.26 2.31
CA HIS A 27 -4.54 -9.11 3.44
C HIS A 27 -3.04 -9.41 3.34
N TYR A 28 -2.26 -9.01 4.34
CA TYR A 28 -0.79 -9.17 4.33
C TYR A 28 -0.30 -10.49 4.93
N GLY A 29 -1.18 -11.29 5.52
CA GLY A 29 -0.79 -12.49 6.26
C GLY A 29 -0.12 -13.58 5.44
N VAL A 30 -0.57 -13.82 4.20
CA VAL A 30 0.04 -14.83 3.32
C VAL A 30 1.51 -14.47 3.03
N GLY A 31 1.78 -13.21 2.68
CA GLY A 31 3.14 -12.74 2.46
C GLY A 31 4.00 -12.82 3.73
N ALA A 32 3.40 -12.55 4.90
CA ALA A 32 4.09 -12.66 6.17
C ALA A 32 4.47 -14.10 6.52
N GLN A 33 3.56 -15.06 6.28
CA GLN A 33 3.82 -16.48 6.49
C GLN A 33 4.91 -17.01 5.55
N ILE A 34 4.89 -16.63 4.27
CA ILE A 34 5.96 -17.00 3.34
C ILE A 34 7.32 -16.51 3.85
N LEU A 35 7.42 -15.26 4.29
CA LEU A 35 8.66 -14.73 4.85
C LEU A 35 9.11 -15.49 6.11
N PHE A 36 8.15 -15.83 6.98
CA PHE A 36 8.41 -16.62 8.17
C PHE A 36 8.89 -18.04 7.84
N ASP A 37 8.29 -18.71 6.87
CA ASP A 37 8.67 -20.04 6.43
C ASP A 37 10.06 -20.05 5.78
N LEU A 38 10.43 -18.97 5.09
CA LEU A 38 11.77 -18.73 4.57
C LEU A 38 12.81 -18.37 5.63
N GLY A 39 12.42 -18.33 6.92
CA GLY A 39 13.33 -18.05 8.04
C GLY A 39 13.54 -16.56 8.34
N VAL A 40 12.83 -15.64 7.67
CA VAL A 40 12.90 -14.22 8.00
C VAL A 40 12.20 -13.98 9.34
N ARG A 41 12.91 -13.36 10.28
CA ARG A 41 12.35 -12.97 11.59
C ARG A 41 12.51 -11.49 11.86
N ARG A 42 13.55 -10.86 11.32
CA ARG A 42 13.88 -9.46 11.55
C ARG A 42 14.20 -8.79 10.21
N MET A 43 13.56 -7.67 9.91
CA MET A 43 13.73 -7.00 8.61
C MET A 43 13.57 -5.49 8.66
N ARG A 44 14.20 -4.82 7.68
CA ARG A 44 13.95 -3.42 7.33
C ARG A 44 12.92 -3.41 6.21
N LEU A 45 11.76 -2.82 6.43
CA LEU A 45 10.65 -2.88 5.49
C LEU A 45 10.64 -1.65 4.59
N LEU A 46 10.80 -1.87 3.28
CA LEU A 46 10.65 -0.83 2.27
C LEU A 46 9.15 -0.55 2.03
N THR A 47 8.61 0.54 2.60
CA THR A 47 7.21 0.91 2.42
C THR A 47 6.88 2.38 2.75
N ASN A 48 5.94 2.93 1.97
CA ASN A 48 5.27 4.20 2.24
C ASN A 48 3.85 4.00 2.81
N ASN A 49 3.35 2.76 2.88
CA ASN A 49 2.02 2.46 3.40
C ASN A 49 2.12 2.15 4.91
N PRO A 50 1.61 3.01 5.81
CA PRO A 50 1.64 2.76 7.25
C PRO A 50 0.79 1.56 7.68
N VAL A 51 -0.26 1.21 6.93
CA VAL A 51 -1.09 0.03 7.21
C VAL A 51 -0.27 -1.23 7.02
N LYS A 52 0.48 -1.34 5.92
CA LYS A 52 1.36 -2.50 5.64
C LYS A 52 2.37 -2.70 6.76
N PHE A 53 2.92 -1.62 7.31
CA PHE A 53 3.85 -1.69 8.44
C PHE A 53 3.21 -2.31 9.68
N ARG A 54 2.04 -1.82 10.11
CA ARG A 54 1.33 -2.34 11.29
C ARG A 54 0.82 -3.76 11.09
N SER A 55 0.28 -4.08 9.93
CA SER A 55 -0.32 -5.39 9.64
C SER A 55 0.67 -6.55 9.68
N LEU A 56 1.98 -6.30 9.52
CA LEU A 56 3.00 -7.35 9.50
C LEU A 56 3.56 -7.71 10.89
N GLN A 57 3.45 -6.83 11.89
CA GLN A 57 4.00 -7.06 13.23
C GLN A 57 3.36 -8.25 13.97
N GLY A 58 2.13 -8.63 13.62
CA GLY A 58 1.40 -9.74 14.25
C GLY A 58 1.81 -11.14 13.78
N TYR A 59 2.72 -11.27 12.81
CA TYR A 59 3.07 -12.55 12.16
C TYR A 59 4.42 -13.11 12.59
N GLY A 60 4.92 -12.74 13.79
CA GLY A 60 6.25 -13.16 14.24
C GLY A 60 7.39 -12.53 13.42
N LEU A 61 7.10 -11.42 12.73
CA LEU A 61 8.07 -10.62 11.99
C LEU A 61 8.36 -9.33 12.77
N ASP A 62 9.62 -9.18 13.16
CA ASP A 62 10.16 -7.96 13.78
C ASP A 62 10.58 -6.97 12.69
N ILE A 63 9.81 -5.89 12.54
CA ILE A 63 10.15 -4.80 11.64
C ILE A 63 10.92 -3.74 12.42
N VAL A 64 12.23 -3.69 12.19
CA VAL A 64 13.13 -2.81 12.97
C VAL A 64 13.34 -1.44 12.36
N GLU A 65 12.96 -1.27 11.11
CA GLU A 65 13.05 0.01 10.43
C GLU A 65 12.04 0.07 9.29
N ARG A 66 11.44 1.24 9.09
CA ARG A 66 10.72 1.58 7.87
C ARG A 66 11.68 2.33 6.93
N VAL A 67 11.96 1.75 5.78
CA VAL A 67 12.71 2.41 4.71
C VAL A 67 11.70 3.04 3.73
N PRO A 68 11.73 4.35 3.49
CA PRO A 68 10.85 4.98 2.49
C PRO A 68 11.16 4.47 1.08
N LEU A 69 10.12 4.25 0.27
CA LEU A 69 10.27 3.97 -1.16
C LEU A 69 10.12 5.28 -1.94
N VAL A 70 11.22 6.01 -2.14
CA VAL A 70 11.19 7.30 -2.84
C VAL A 70 11.21 7.07 -4.35
N MET A 71 10.23 7.64 -5.05
CA MET A 71 10.21 7.68 -6.51
C MET A 71 9.63 9.01 -6.98
N PRO A 72 10.19 9.63 -8.04
CA PRO A 72 9.66 10.88 -8.55
C PRO A 72 8.25 10.68 -9.11
N ALA A 73 7.37 11.62 -8.81
CA ALA A 73 6.06 11.68 -9.45
C ALA A 73 6.23 11.98 -10.95
N THR A 74 5.40 11.36 -11.76
CA THR A 74 5.24 11.66 -13.19
C THR A 74 3.88 12.31 -13.39
N ALA A 75 3.69 13.02 -14.51
CA ALA A 75 2.39 13.61 -14.84
C ALA A 75 1.26 12.56 -14.82
N ALA A 76 1.55 11.31 -15.21
CA ALA A 76 0.58 10.23 -15.25
C ALA A 76 0.18 9.68 -13.86
N ASN A 77 1.05 9.78 -12.84
CA ASN A 77 0.78 9.21 -11.52
C ASN A 77 0.58 10.25 -10.41
N ALA A 78 0.70 11.55 -10.71
CA ALA A 78 0.61 12.62 -9.71
C ALA A 78 -0.72 12.60 -8.93
N ASN A 79 -1.86 12.46 -9.62
CA ASN A 79 -3.18 12.40 -8.97
C ASN A 79 -3.35 11.12 -8.15
N TYR A 80 -2.83 9.99 -8.64
CA TYR A 80 -2.83 8.73 -7.92
C TYR A 80 -2.02 8.84 -6.62
N LEU A 81 -0.79 9.36 -6.68
CA LEU A 81 0.08 9.54 -5.52
C LEU A 81 -0.52 10.53 -4.50
N ARG A 82 -1.12 11.63 -4.97
CA ARG A 82 -1.84 12.57 -4.11
C ARG A 82 -2.98 11.90 -3.35
N THR A 83 -3.82 11.12 -4.06
CA THR A 83 -4.91 10.36 -3.44
C THR A 83 -4.37 9.38 -2.40
N LYS A 84 -3.26 8.69 -2.68
CA LYS A 84 -2.61 7.79 -1.73
C LYS A 84 -2.13 8.51 -0.47
N ALA A 85 -1.58 9.72 -0.60
CA ALA A 85 -1.15 10.52 0.54
C ALA A 85 -2.36 11.05 1.35
N GLU A 86 -3.28 11.74 0.69
CA GLU A 86 -4.37 12.47 1.35
C GLU A 86 -5.48 11.55 1.90
N LYS A 87 -5.90 10.54 1.12
CA LYS A 87 -7.04 9.68 1.49
C LYS A 87 -6.63 8.39 2.18
N LEU A 88 -5.42 7.87 1.92
CA LEU A 88 -4.95 6.59 2.48
C LEU A 88 -3.76 6.72 3.44
N GLY A 89 -3.31 7.95 3.71
CA GLY A 89 -2.24 8.24 4.67
C GLY A 89 -0.87 7.70 4.27
N HIS A 90 -0.61 7.50 2.99
CA HIS A 90 0.73 7.10 2.53
C HIS A 90 1.76 8.22 2.79
N MET A 91 2.96 7.84 3.22
CA MET A 91 4.09 8.75 3.45
C MET A 91 4.90 8.88 2.15
N LEU A 92 4.53 9.84 1.30
CA LEU A 92 5.10 10.07 -0.04
C LEU A 92 5.84 11.41 -0.13
#